data_AF-R7J7E7-F1
#
_entry.id   AF-R7J7E7-F1
#
_cell.length_a   1.000
_cell.length_b   1.000
_cell.length_c   1.000
_cell.angle_alpha   90.00
_cell.angle_beta   90.00
_cell.angle_gamma   90.00
#
_symmetry.space_group_name_H-M   'P 1'
#
loop_
_entity.id
_entity.type
_entity.pdbx_description
1 polymer ?
#
loop_
_entity_poly.entity_id
_entity_poly.type
_entity_poly.pdbx_seq_one_letter_code
_entity_poly.pdbx_strand_id
1 'polypeptide(L)'
;MKKLILTCLSIFLILTTTACVRDRASILFNKYPITEKNIYDNSTVFQANSRIYYLILMPEKVESRYLYIQIIKKDNKYGQFGYNLIQTRNIRLKDEEINYFTDYFVLSEGGYYFMRVYSKDNPHKIFASAEFYVN
;
A
#
# COMPACT_ATOMS: atom_id res chain seq x y z
N MET A 1 -23.56 -35.89 -28.99
CA MET A 1 -23.50 -34.40 -28.99
C MET A 1 -23.53 -33.78 -27.60
N LYS A 2 -24.47 -34.16 -26.70
CA LYS A 2 -24.56 -33.58 -25.34
C LYS A 2 -23.26 -33.70 -24.50
N LYS A 3 -22.55 -34.83 -24.58
CA LYS A 3 -21.28 -35.05 -23.86
C LYS A 3 -20.13 -34.16 -24.36
N LEU A 4 -20.06 -33.92 -25.67
CA LEU A 4 -19.07 -33.03 -26.31
C LEU A 4 -19.33 -31.57 -25.94
N ILE A 5 -20.59 -31.13 -25.96
CA ILE A 5 -21.00 -29.79 -25.53
C ILE A 5 -20.65 -29.59 -24.05
N LEU A 6 -20.94 -30.58 -23.20
CA LEU A 6 -20.63 -30.52 -21.77
C LEU A 6 -19.12 -30.43 -21.52
N THR A 7 -18.32 -31.14 -22.31
CA THR A 7 -16.84 -31.14 -22.20
C THR A 7 -16.24 -29.81 -22.64
N CYS A 8 -16.76 -29.20 -23.72
CA CYS A 8 -16.35 -27.86 -24.12
C CYS A 8 -16.75 -26.80 -23.08
N LEU A 9 -17.94 -26.93 -22.49
CA LEU A 9 -18.42 -26.00 -21.47
C LEU A 9 -17.56 -26.07 -20.20
N SER A 10 -17.16 -27.27 -19.77
CA SER A 10 -16.30 -27.44 -18.60
C SER A 10 -14.87 -26.93 -18.84
N ILE A 11 -14.29 -27.11 -20.03
CA ILE A 11 -12.99 -26.52 -20.38
C ILE A 11 -13.06 -24.97 -20.37
N PHE A 12 -14.13 -24.39 -20.92
CA PHE A 12 -14.33 -22.94 -20.89
C PHE A 12 -14.50 -22.39 -19.46
N LEU A 13 -15.17 -23.15 -18.59
CA LEU A 13 -15.33 -22.79 -17.18
C LEU A 13 -14.00 -22.83 -16.41
N ILE A 14 -13.14 -23.82 -16.69
CA ILE A 14 -11.80 -23.92 -16.07
C ILE A 14 -10.91 -22.75 -16.50
N LEU A 15 -10.96 -22.36 -17.78
CA LEU A 15 -10.18 -21.23 -18.28
C LEU A 15 -10.62 -19.88 -17.67
N THR A 16 -11.92 -19.70 -17.41
CA THR A 16 -12.45 -18.45 -16.83
C THR A 16 -12.36 -18.35 -15.31
N THR A 17 -12.10 -19.47 -14.61
CA THR A 17 -12.01 -19.51 -13.13
C THR A 17 -10.59 -19.43 -12.58
N THR A 18 -9.56 -19.39 -13.44
CA THR A 18 -8.18 -19.10 -13.00
C THR A 18 -8.01 -17.61 -12.71
N ALA A 19 -8.54 -17.16 -11.58
CA ALA A 19 -8.18 -15.86 -11.03
C ALA A 19 -6.68 -15.88 -10.69
N CYS A 20 -5.85 -15.23 -11.52
CA CYS A 20 -4.46 -14.97 -11.17
C CYS A 20 -4.42 -14.05 -9.93
N VAL A 21 -4.28 -14.64 -8.75
CA VAL A 21 -3.92 -13.92 -7.53
C VAL A 21 -2.46 -13.51 -7.69
N ARG A 22 -2.22 -12.35 -8.31
CA ARG A 22 -0.91 -11.72 -8.24
C ARG A 22 -0.78 -11.07 -6.88
N ASP A 23 0.24 -11.44 -6.14
CA ASP A 23 0.62 -10.74 -4.92
C ASP A 23 0.80 -9.25 -5.23
N ARG A 24 0.23 -8.39 -4.39
CA ARG A 24 0.29 -6.93 -4.56
C ARG A 24 1.09 -6.34 -3.42
N ALA A 25 1.77 -5.23 -3.71
CA ALA A 25 2.42 -4.47 -2.66
C ALA A 25 1.36 -3.97 -1.65
N SER A 26 1.74 -3.97 -0.38
CA SER A 26 0.84 -3.58 0.71
C SER A 26 1.56 -2.68 1.69
N ILE A 27 0.78 -1.89 2.44
CA ILE A 27 1.28 -1.03 3.50
C ILE A 27 0.62 -1.50 4.78
N LEU A 28 1.44 -1.80 5.79
CA LEU A 28 1.01 -2.09 7.14
C LEU A 28 1.52 -0.96 8.03
N PHE A 29 0.69 -0.51 8.97
CA PHE A 29 1.06 0.52 9.93
C PHE A 29 1.12 -0.07 11.34
N ASN A 30 1.98 0.48 12.19
CA ASN A 30 2.13 0.05 13.57
C ASN A 30 2.33 1.24 14.50
N LYS A 31 1.86 1.11 15.73
CA LYS A 31 2.05 2.11 16.81
C LYS A 31 3.47 2.04 17.40
N TYR A 32 4.13 0.90 17.25
CA TYR A 32 5.46 0.63 17.78
C TYR A 32 6.44 0.32 16.64
N PRO A 33 7.77 0.48 16.88
CA PRO A 33 8.78 0.04 15.93
C PRO A 33 8.52 -1.40 15.46
N ILE A 34 8.58 -1.60 14.14
CA ILE A 34 8.27 -2.89 13.52
C ILE A 34 9.42 -3.86 13.79
N THR A 35 9.05 -5.05 14.23
CA THR A 35 9.91 -6.19 14.56
C THR A 35 9.25 -7.46 14.02
N GLU A 36 9.99 -8.56 13.97
CA GLU A 36 9.44 -9.87 13.56
C GLU A 36 8.21 -10.30 14.36
N LYS A 37 8.12 -9.86 15.62
CA LYS A 37 7.03 -10.26 16.55
C LYS A 37 5.74 -9.49 16.35
N ASN A 38 5.80 -8.27 15.80
CA ASN A 38 4.65 -7.36 15.70
C ASN A 38 4.36 -6.93 14.25
N ILE A 39 4.94 -7.62 13.27
CA ILE A 39 4.76 -7.32 11.84
C ILE A 39 3.29 -7.38 11.39
N TYR A 40 2.49 -8.24 12.03
CA TYR A 40 1.06 -8.41 11.74
C TYR A 40 0.14 -7.54 12.62
N ASP A 41 0.70 -6.77 13.57
CA ASP A 41 -0.07 -5.90 14.46
C ASP A 41 -0.44 -4.58 13.75
N ASN A 42 -1.22 -4.70 12.68
CA ASN A 42 -1.62 -3.56 11.85
C ASN A 42 -2.60 -2.65 12.61
N SER A 43 -2.21 -1.40 12.79
CA SER A 43 -3.04 -0.35 13.40
C SER A 43 -3.51 0.64 12.36
N THR A 44 -4.75 1.10 12.42
CA THR A 44 -5.26 2.13 11.50
C THR A 44 -5.69 3.41 12.21
N VAL A 45 -5.53 3.46 13.54
CA VAL A 45 -5.91 4.61 14.37
C VAL A 45 -4.74 5.00 15.26
N PHE A 46 -4.36 6.27 15.19
CA PHE A 46 -3.17 6.84 15.84
C PHE A 46 -3.53 8.12 16.59
N GLN A 47 -2.67 8.56 17.51
CA GLN A 47 -2.81 9.84 18.20
C GLN A 47 -2.00 10.92 17.48
N ALA A 48 -2.50 12.15 17.46
CA ALA A 48 -1.69 13.28 16.99
C ALA A 48 -0.34 13.35 17.73
N ASN A 49 0.70 13.77 17.01
CA ASN A 49 2.08 13.89 17.47
C ASN A 49 2.73 12.56 17.94
N SER A 50 2.12 11.41 17.66
CA SER A 50 2.73 10.10 17.87
C SER A 50 3.44 9.60 16.60
N ARG A 51 4.45 8.73 16.78
CA ARG A 51 5.10 8.05 15.66
C ARG A 51 4.17 7.00 15.08
N ILE A 52 3.98 7.07 13.77
CA ILE A 52 3.27 6.08 12.97
C ILE A 52 4.35 5.33 12.19
N TYR A 53 4.62 4.11 12.60
CA TYR A 53 5.56 3.23 11.91
C TYR A 53 4.82 2.57 10.75
N TYR A 54 5.53 2.33 9.66
CA TYR A 54 4.95 1.67 8.49
C TYR A 54 5.94 0.70 7.86
N LEU A 55 5.36 -0.33 7.23
CA LEU A 55 6.04 -1.36 6.47
C LEU A 55 5.40 -1.40 5.08
N ILE A 56 6.21 -1.24 4.05
CA ILE A 56 5.83 -1.46 2.66
C ILE A 56 6.32 -2.85 2.29
N LEU A 57 5.40 -3.78 2.05
CA LEU A 57 5.70 -5.10 1.51
C LEU A 57 5.66 -5.07 -0.01
N MET A 58 6.68 -5.63 -0.65
CA MET A 58 6.84 -5.64 -2.10
C MET A 58 6.99 -7.10 -2.56
N PRO A 59 5.98 -7.65 -3.25
CA PRO A 59 5.94 -9.08 -3.60
C PRO A 59 6.91 -9.44 -4.72
N GLU A 60 7.26 -8.46 -5.54
CA GLU A 60 8.24 -8.58 -6.61
C GLU A 60 9.29 -7.49 -6.44
N LYS A 61 10.51 -7.75 -6.95
CA LYS A 61 11.57 -6.73 -6.95
C LYS A 61 11.05 -5.49 -7.64
N VAL A 62 11.12 -4.35 -6.96
CA VAL A 62 10.79 -3.07 -7.60
C VAL A 62 11.81 -2.81 -8.69
N GLU A 63 11.35 -2.67 -9.94
CA GLU A 63 12.22 -2.33 -11.07
C GLU A 63 13.00 -1.03 -10.82
N SER A 64 12.33 -0.08 -10.16
CA SER A 64 12.94 1.15 -9.68
C SER A 64 13.60 0.95 -8.32
N ARG A 65 14.84 1.40 -8.17
CA ARG A 65 15.49 1.51 -6.85
C ARG A 65 14.92 2.64 -5.98
N TYR A 66 13.82 3.27 -6.40
CA TYR A 66 13.24 4.40 -5.69
C TYR A 66 11.74 4.23 -5.45
N LEU A 67 11.33 4.45 -4.20
CA LEU A 67 9.94 4.60 -3.81
C LEU A 67 9.60 6.07 -3.65
N TYR A 68 8.46 6.48 -4.21
CA TYR A 68 7.87 7.79 -3.94
C TYR A 68 6.64 7.60 -3.06
N ILE A 69 6.70 8.17 -1.86
CA ILE A 69 5.67 8.04 -0.82
C ILE A 69 4.95 9.37 -0.68
N GLN A 70 3.63 9.34 -0.62
CA GLN A 70 2.77 10.50 -0.37
C GLN A 70 1.84 10.23 0.81
N ILE A 71 1.73 11.20 1.71
CA ILE A 71 0.74 11.23 2.78
C ILE A 71 -0.26 12.32 2.42
N ILE A 72 -1.52 11.94 2.28
CA ILE A 72 -2.60 12.80 1.80
C ILE A 72 -3.67 12.83 2.88
N LYS A 73 -4.05 14.01 3.35
CA LYS A 73 -5.19 14.21 4.24
C LYS A 73 -6.47 14.30 3.40
N LYS A 74 -7.51 13.59 3.81
CA LYS A 74 -8.88 13.87 3.38
C LYS A 74 -9.41 15.01 4.22
N ASP A 75 -9.58 16.17 3.60
CA ASP A 75 -10.18 17.32 4.25
C ASP A 75 -11.25 17.90 3.33
N ASN A 76 -12.51 17.79 3.74
CA ASN A 76 -13.64 18.32 2.98
C ASN A 76 -13.67 19.86 2.91
N LYS A 77 -12.76 20.57 3.60
CA LYS A 77 -12.71 22.03 3.66
C LYS A 77 -11.67 22.67 2.73
N TYR A 78 -10.65 21.94 2.26
CA TYR A 78 -9.55 22.51 1.45
C TYR A 78 -9.09 21.58 0.31
N GLY A 79 -8.99 22.12 -0.91
CA GLY A 79 -8.48 21.45 -2.12
C GLY A 79 -9.53 21.03 -3.16
N GLN A 80 -9.12 20.72 -4.39
CA GLN A 80 -10.00 20.05 -5.37
C GLN A 80 -10.35 18.65 -4.85
N PHE A 81 -11.65 18.34 -4.74
CA PHE A 81 -12.19 17.06 -4.24
C PHE A 81 -11.92 16.74 -2.75
N GLY A 82 -11.43 17.68 -1.96
CA GLY A 82 -11.23 17.52 -0.51
C GLY A 82 -10.02 16.65 -0.12
N TYR A 83 -8.93 16.72 -0.90
CA TYR A 83 -7.67 16.05 -0.58
C TYR A 83 -6.52 17.07 -0.50
N ASN A 84 -5.68 16.95 0.52
CA ASN A 84 -4.52 17.81 0.74
C ASN A 84 -3.24 16.98 0.89
N LEU A 85 -2.21 17.29 0.10
CA LEU A 85 -0.92 16.61 0.17
C LEU A 85 -0.12 17.16 1.35
N ILE A 86 0.11 16.33 2.37
CA ILE A 86 0.75 16.75 3.63
C ILE A 86 2.25 16.54 3.62
N GLN A 87 2.68 15.37 3.14
CA GLN A 87 4.09 15.02 3.13
C GLN A 87 4.41 14.14 1.92
N THR A 88 5.62 14.32 1.39
CA THR A 88 6.19 13.42 0.39
C THR A 88 7.57 12.93 0.84
N ARG A 89 7.94 11.72 0.44
CA ARG A 89 9.29 11.18 0.64
C ARG A 89 9.76 10.45 -0.61
N ASN A 90 11.02 10.67 -0.98
CA ASN A 90 11.72 9.91 -2.00
C ASN A 90 12.73 9.01 -1.31
N ILE A 91 12.52 7.71 -1.36
CA ILE A 91 13.36 6.71 -0.70
C ILE A 91 14.16 5.96 -1.76
N ARG A 92 15.46 5.81 -1.57
CA ARG A 92 16.29 4.90 -2.35
C ARG A 92 16.39 3.57 -1.61
N LEU A 93 15.89 2.50 -2.20
CA LEU A 93 15.99 1.14 -1.65
C LEU A 93 17.44 0.66 -1.71
N LYS A 94 17.92 0.10 -0.60
CA LYS A 94 19.19 -0.63 -0.57
C LYS A 94 19.01 -2.02 -1.17
N ASP A 95 20.14 -2.66 -1.52
CA ASP A 95 20.13 -4.02 -2.07
C ASP A 95 19.61 -5.08 -1.05
N GLU A 96 19.50 -4.74 0.23
CA GLU A 96 18.92 -5.60 1.27
C GLU A 96 17.40 -5.40 1.45
N GLU A 97 16.84 -4.27 0.98
CA GLU A 97 15.46 -3.83 1.18
C GLU A 97 14.56 -4.14 -0.04
N ILE A 98 14.93 -5.17 -0.79
CA ILE A 98 14.32 -5.45 -2.11
C ILE A 98 12.84 -5.85 -2.01
N ASN A 99 12.47 -6.53 -0.92
CA ASN A 99 11.13 -7.08 -0.73
C ASN A 99 10.32 -6.32 0.34
N TYR A 100 10.96 -5.44 1.10
CA TYR A 100 10.28 -4.66 2.11
C TYR A 100 11.06 -3.40 2.49
N PHE A 101 10.33 -2.39 2.98
CA PHE A 101 10.90 -1.16 3.53
C PHE A 101 10.14 -0.74 4.79
N THR A 102 10.84 -0.31 5.83
CA THR A 102 10.23 0.19 7.07
C THR A 102 10.78 1.55 7.47
N ASP A 103 9.91 2.41 8.00
CA ASP A 103 10.26 3.74 8.50
C ASP A 103 9.08 4.28 9.34
N TYR A 104 9.14 5.55 9.77
CA TYR A 104 8.06 6.20 10.48
C TYR A 104 7.87 7.67 10.05
N PHE A 105 6.68 8.18 10.36
CA PHE A 105 6.38 9.61 10.28
C PHE A 105 5.55 10.05 11.49
N VAL A 106 5.36 11.35 11.63
CA VAL A 106 4.57 11.98 12.71
C VAL A 106 3.65 13.00 12.07
N LEU A 107 2.38 13.01 12.47
CA LEU A 107 1.38 13.98 12.04
C LEU A 107 0.83 14.71 13.25
N SER A 108 0.74 16.03 13.17
CA SER A 108 0.28 16.89 14.26
C SER A 108 -1.23 17.11 14.28
N GLU A 109 -1.90 16.93 13.15
CA GLU A 109 -3.32 17.19 13.01
C GLU A 109 -4.14 15.91 12.97
N GLY A 110 -5.26 15.90 13.69
CA GLY A 110 -6.28 14.88 13.56
C GLY A 110 -6.94 14.88 12.18
N GLY A 111 -7.46 13.74 11.76
CA GLY A 111 -8.18 13.57 10.50
C GLY A 111 -7.97 12.21 9.84
N TYR A 112 -8.58 12.08 8.66
CA TYR A 112 -8.46 10.89 7.82
C TYR A 112 -7.33 11.06 6.81
N TYR A 113 -6.48 10.05 6.65
CA TYR A 113 -5.31 10.11 5.79
C TYR A 113 -5.19 8.87 4.91
N PHE A 114 -4.51 9.06 3.78
CA PHE A 114 -4.08 8.02 2.86
C PHE A 114 -2.56 8.08 2.74
N MET A 115 -1.91 6.93 2.79
CA MET A 115 -0.54 6.77 2.33
C MET A 115 -0.56 6.09 0.97
N ARG A 116 0.11 6.68 -0.02
CA ARG A 116 0.29 6.10 -1.36
C ARG A 116 1.76 5.93 -1.66
N VAL A 117 2.09 4.79 -2.25
CA VAL A 117 3.44 4.44 -2.66
C VAL A 117 3.45 4.24 -4.17
N TYR A 118 4.39 4.86 -4.85
CA TYR A 118 4.55 4.84 -6.30
C TYR A 118 5.94 4.37 -6.69
N SER A 119 6.06 3.84 -7.91
CA SER A 119 7.34 3.80 -8.59
C SER A 119 7.77 5.23 -8.89
N LYS A 120 9.00 5.61 -8.56
CA LYS A 120 9.51 6.92 -8.96
C LYS A 120 9.56 7.08 -10.48
N ASP A 121 9.94 6.01 -11.17
CA ASP A 121 10.13 6.03 -12.64
C ASP A 121 8.81 5.94 -13.40
N ASN A 122 7.73 5.52 -12.73
CA ASN A 122 6.38 5.52 -13.30
C ASN A 122 5.34 5.96 -12.25
N PRO A 123 5.16 7.28 -12.05
CA PRO A 123 4.25 7.82 -11.04
C PRO A 123 2.77 7.58 -11.34
N HIS A 124 2.42 7.08 -12.54
CA HIS A 124 1.05 6.67 -12.86
C HIS A 124 0.69 5.30 -12.27
N LYS A 125 1.69 4.50 -11.88
CA LYS A 125 1.49 3.17 -11.28
C LYS A 125 1.57 3.28 -9.75
N ILE A 126 0.42 3.21 -9.10
CA ILE A 126 0.33 3.07 -7.64
C ILE A 126 0.77 1.65 -7.29
N PHE A 127 1.81 1.51 -6.47
CA PHE A 127 2.22 0.22 -5.93
C PHE A 127 1.33 -0.22 -4.78
N ALA A 128 1.09 0.67 -3.83
CA ALA A 128 0.24 0.38 -2.69
C ALA A 128 -0.45 1.66 -2.20
N SER A 129 -1.62 1.48 -1.60
CA SER A 129 -2.37 2.54 -0.94
C SER A 129 -2.98 1.97 0.33
N ALA A 130 -2.90 2.71 1.43
CA ALA A 130 -3.53 2.34 2.69
C ALA A 130 -4.06 3.57 3.42
N GLU A 131 -5.09 3.35 4.22
CA GLU A 131 -5.86 4.40 4.90
C GLU A 131 -5.67 4.29 6.40
N PHE A 132 -5.61 5.44 7.07
CA PHE A 132 -5.48 5.51 8.52
C PHE A 132 -6.09 6.81 9.06
N TYR A 133 -6.37 6.81 10.36
CA TYR A 133 -6.98 7.92 11.08
C TYR A 133 -6.05 8.40 12.19
N VAL A 134 -5.99 9.72 12.38
CA VAL A 134 -5.31 10.36 13.50
C VAL A 134 -6.38 11.04 14.35
N ASN A 135 -6.42 10.72 15.64
CA ASN A 135 -7.24 11.41 16.64
C ASN A 135 -6.64 12.78 16.99
#